data_AF-A0A8T5JKF1-F1
#
_entry.id   AF-A0A8T5JKF1-F1
#
_cell.length_a   1.000
_cell.length_b   1.000
_cell.length_c   1.000
_cell.angle_alpha   90.00
_cell.angle_beta   90.00
_cell.angle_gamma   90.00
#
_symmetry.space_group_name_H-M   'P 1'
#
loop_
_entity.id
_entity.type
_entity.pdbx_description
1 polymer ?
#
loop_
_entity_poly.entity_id
_entity_poly.type
_entity_poly.pdbx_seq_one_letter_code
_entity_poly.pdbx_strand_id
1 'polypeptide(L)'
;MKKRKKEVIEKSFSLFGLSNDSSTNPAIIKKVLKDIRLDDLKTKNKIIDNFFQEIKTKPKKLGSMFKIIKKAILTKHPAIIEFLELGNNQNWFKPSKNMIKAIHVTYILEALTNIMCNDHEFFIEVQNHYKQKEDELGLNTQHPIKTFVNALKISPHFFDIVKPFSLEPFLVYFKLQQGLSKSQIKKEELKNLYKEKKINYIEYRLLSPIKKNHIQHINELVRINIYEAGITEYKNGFKSNALCAHTLCEDLKINHPNTTFKRKIVTPENKTAFYKFYSKSSLFPTIEMSQEWTSLYTTWNMAFVLGNLNDLDIILPKLFIPSIIDAKSENFLGARFISLWLTINYAIFRKSDKIEVCGPKNKTEMANAWANINKKYSLGISQKEMHEDSKILNKYYKRFFSHPFLNLFKLVRNFD
;
A
#
# COMPACT_ATOMS: atom_id res chain seq x y z
N MET A 1 -27.51 -15.02 -8.60
CA MET A 1 -26.54 -13.92 -8.33
C MET A 1 -25.06 -14.33 -8.34
N LYS A 2 -24.63 -15.37 -7.61
CA LYS A 2 -23.20 -15.79 -7.53
C LYS A 2 -22.58 -16.23 -8.88
N LYS A 3 -23.36 -16.87 -9.77
CA LYS A 3 -22.93 -17.29 -11.11
C LYS A 3 -22.57 -16.09 -12.00
N ARG A 4 -23.49 -15.11 -12.13
CA ARG A 4 -23.26 -13.84 -12.86
C ARG A 4 -22.00 -13.10 -12.39
N LYS A 5 -21.79 -12.98 -11.07
CA LYS A 5 -20.58 -12.34 -10.51
C LYS A 5 -19.29 -13.03 -10.95
N LYS A 6 -19.28 -14.37 -10.99
CA LYS A 6 -18.13 -15.14 -11.51
C LYS A 6 -17.91 -14.89 -13.00
N GLU A 7 -18.99 -14.87 -13.80
CA GLU A 7 -18.91 -14.60 -15.25
C GLU A 7 -18.34 -13.22 -15.53
N VAL A 8 -18.75 -12.19 -14.78
CA VAL A 8 -18.17 -10.83 -14.86
C VAL A 8 -16.66 -10.85 -14.61
N ILE A 9 -16.20 -11.55 -13.55
CA ILE A 9 -14.77 -11.63 -13.22
C ILE A 9 -14.00 -12.36 -14.31
N GLU A 10 -14.49 -13.51 -14.78
CA GLU A 10 -13.82 -14.29 -15.84
C GLU A 10 -13.75 -13.51 -17.16
N LYS A 11 -14.85 -12.87 -17.57
CA LYS A 11 -14.88 -12.01 -18.76
C LYS A 11 -13.85 -10.88 -18.65
N SER A 12 -13.77 -10.22 -17.50
CA SER A 12 -12.82 -9.12 -17.29
C SER A 12 -11.37 -9.58 -17.37
N PHE A 13 -11.02 -10.70 -16.73
CA PHE A 13 -9.69 -11.29 -16.82
C PHE A 13 -9.34 -11.63 -18.28
N SER A 14 -10.27 -12.24 -19.02
CA SER A 14 -10.08 -12.54 -20.44
C SER A 14 -9.87 -11.28 -21.28
N LEU A 15 -10.62 -10.20 -21.02
CA LEU A 15 -10.47 -8.92 -21.72
C LEU A 15 -9.12 -8.24 -21.43
N PHE A 16 -8.51 -8.49 -20.26
CA PHE A 16 -7.14 -8.09 -20.00
C PHE A 16 -6.08 -9.00 -20.64
N GLY A 17 -6.49 -10.08 -21.30
CA GLY A 17 -5.61 -11.10 -21.88
C GLY A 17 -5.03 -12.06 -20.84
N LEU A 18 -5.71 -12.25 -19.71
CA LEU A 18 -5.26 -13.10 -18.60
C LEU A 18 -5.99 -14.45 -18.63
N SER A 19 -5.23 -15.53 -18.51
CA SER A 19 -5.73 -16.90 -18.43
C SER A 19 -5.11 -17.67 -17.27
N ASN A 20 -5.72 -18.78 -16.87
CA ASN A 20 -5.15 -19.63 -15.81
C ASN A 20 -3.82 -20.30 -16.22
N ASP A 21 -3.55 -20.42 -17.53
CA ASP A 21 -2.32 -20.99 -18.07
C ASP A 21 -1.18 -19.98 -18.20
N SER A 22 -1.48 -18.70 -17.98
CA SER A 22 -0.52 -17.61 -17.98
C SER A 22 0.64 -17.90 -17.04
N SER A 23 1.83 -17.50 -17.48
CA SER A 23 3.08 -17.68 -16.73
C SER A 23 3.89 -16.39 -16.73
N THR A 24 4.76 -16.22 -15.74
CA THR A 24 5.74 -15.15 -15.77
C THR A 24 6.71 -15.36 -16.94
N ASN A 25 7.24 -14.25 -17.44
CA ASN A 25 8.28 -14.19 -18.46
C ASN A 25 9.59 -13.74 -17.79
N PRO A 26 10.64 -14.59 -17.76
CA PRO A 26 11.92 -14.26 -17.13
C PRO A 26 12.58 -12.96 -17.63
N ALA A 27 12.42 -12.61 -18.91
CA ALA A 27 12.97 -11.37 -19.45
C ALA A 27 12.26 -10.13 -18.87
N ILE A 28 10.93 -10.20 -18.73
CA ILE A 28 10.14 -9.14 -18.08
C ILE A 28 10.50 -9.07 -16.59
N ILE A 29 10.64 -10.21 -15.90
CA ILE A 29 11.05 -10.26 -14.49
C ILE A 29 12.40 -9.57 -14.30
N LYS A 30 13.43 -9.89 -15.10
CA LYS A 30 14.75 -9.23 -15.03
C LYS A 30 14.63 -7.72 -15.17
N LYS A 31 13.84 -7.26 -16.15
CA LYS A 31 13.60 -5.82 -16.35
C LYS A 31 12.91 -5.21 -15.13
N VAL A 32 11.87 -5.85 -14.60
CA VAL A 32 11.17 -5.37 -13.40
C VAL A 32 12.13 -5.28 -12.21
N LEU A 33 12.92 -6.32 -11.94
CA LEU A 33 13.89 -6.32 -10.84
C LEU A 33 14.90 -5.16 -10.95
N LYS A 34 15.37 -4.87 -12.17
CA LYS A 34 16.25 -3.71 -12.43
C LYS A 34 15.53 -2.37 -12.25
N ASP A 35 14.31 -2.24 -12.79
CA ASP A 35 13.50 -1.02 -12.67
C ASP A 35 13.23 -0.68 -11.19
N ILE A 36 13.07 -1.69 -10.34
CA ILE A 36 12.78 -1.54 -8.91
C ILE A 36 14.03 -1.60 -8.02
N ARG A 37 15.23 -1.64 -8.63
CA ARG A 37 16.53 -1.70 -7.95
C ARG A 37 16.67 -2.87 -6.97
N LEU A 38 16.24 -4.07 -7.37
CA LEU A 38 16.43 -5.31 -6.60
C LEU A 38 17.27 -6.35 -7.34
N ASP A 39 17.78 -6.01 -8.52
CA ASP A 39 18.64 -6.90 -9.30
C ASP A 39 19.99 -7.19 -8.62
N ASP A 40 20.45 -6.28 -7.76
CA ASP A 40 21.69 -6.36 -6.98
C ASP A 40 21.47 -6.51 -5.47
N LEU A 41 20.24 -6.78 -5.02
CA LEU A 41 19.95 -7.03 -3.59
C LEU A 41 20.77 -8.21 -3.08
N LYS A 42 21.56 -7.97 -2.02
CA LYS A 42 22.29 -9.00 -1.29
C LYS A 42 21.47 -9.46 -0.09
N THR A 43 21.17 -10.76 -0.01
CA THR A 43 20.44 -11.35 1.12
C THR A 43 21.19 -12.56 1.69
N LYS A 44 21.19 -12.70 3.02
CA LYS A 44 21.68 -13.92 3.69
C LYS A 44 20.66 -15.06 3.62
N ASN A 45 19.42 -14.77 3.23
CA ASN A 45 18.38 -15.77 3.12
C ASN A 45 18.48 -16.53 1.80
N LYS A 46 19.11 -17.72 1.86
CA LYS A 46 19.30 -18.62 0.70
C LYS A 46 18.00 -18.99 -0.02
N ILE A 47 16.87 -19.07 0.69
CA ILE A 47 15.57 -19.39 0.07
C ILE A 47 15.16 -18.26 -0.88
N ILE A 48 15.38 -17.02 -0.46
CA ILE A 48 15.02 -15.83 -1.23
C ILE A 48 15.99 -15.63 -2.39
N ASP A 49 17.28 -15.82 -2.16
CA ASP A 49 18.28 -15.75 -3.23
C ASP A 49 17.96 -16.78 -4.34
N ASN A 50 17.70 -18.04 -3.94
CA ASN A 50 17.25 -19.07 -4.86
C ASN A 50 15.95 -18.70 -5.60
N PHE A 51 14.98 -18.11 -4.90
CA PHE A 51 13.75 -17.61 -5.51
C PHE A 51 14.05 -16.58 -6.59
N PHE A 52 14.89 -15.57 -6.31
CA PHE A 52 15.26 -14.56 -7.31
C PHE A 52 15.96 -15.17 -8.52
N GLN A 53 16.90 -16.11 -8.32
CA GLN A 53 17.56 -16.79 -9.43
C GLN A 53 16.58 -17.61 -10.27
N GLU A 54 15.64 -18.28 -9.62
CA GLU A 54 14.67 -19.12 -10.31
C GLU A 54 13.70 -18.29 -11.17
N ILE A 55 13.14 -17.19 -10.64
CA ILE A 55 12.21 -16.34 -11.41
C ILE A 55 12.89 -15.59 -12.56
N LYS A 56 14.21 -15.38 -12.46
CA LYS A 56 15.05 -14.81 -13.52
C LYS A 56 15.36 -15.81 -14.64
N THR A 57 15.16 -17.11 -14.42
CA THR A 57 15.58 -18.15 -15.39
C THR A 57 14.42 -18.99 -15.90
N LYS A 58 13.36 -19.20 -15.12
CA LYS A 58 12.25 -20.11 -15.45
C LYS A 58 10.89 -19.43 -15.33
N PRO A 59 9.99 -19.61 -16.32
CA PRO A 59 8.60 -19.19 -16.21
C PRO A 59 7.89 -19.81 -14.99
N LYS A 60 7.05 -19.02 -14.32
CA LYS A 60 6.25 -19.45 -13.16
C LYS A 60 4.77 -19.35 -13.48
N LYS A 61 4.02 -20.42 -13.23
CA LYS A 61 2.57 -20.47 -13.44
C LYS A 61 1.86 -19.48 -12.52
N LEU A 62 0.96 -18.67 -13.10
CA LEU A 62 0.22 -17.62 -12.40
C LEU A 62 -1.21 -18.04 -12.00
N GLY A 63 -1.70 -19.16 -12.51
CA GLY A 63 -3.07 -19.61 -12.28
C GLY A 63 -3.46 -19.76 -10.80
N SER A 64 -2.53 -20.14 -9.92
CA SER A 64 -2.80 -20.20 -8.47
C SER A 64 -3.04 -18.81 -7.87
N MET A 65 -2.21 -17.83 -8.22
CA MET A 65 -2.36 -16.43 -7.80
C MET A 65 -3.68 -15.84 -8.31
N PHE A 66 -4.01 -16.06 -9.59
CA PHE A 66 -5.27 -15.60 -10.17
C PHE A 66 -6.49 -16.23 -9.50
N LYS A 67 -6.44 -17.52 -9.15
CA LYS A 67 -7.52 -18.17 -8.40
C LYS A 67 -7.78 -17.50 -7.04
N ILE A 68 -6.72 -17.14 -6.30
CA ILE A 68 -6.86 -16.41 -5.03
C ILE A 68 -7.48 -15.04 -5.26
N ILE A 69 -6.93 -14.25 -6.20
CA ILE A 69 -7.42 -12.89 -6.51
C ILE A 69 -8.90 -12.93 -6.89
N LYS A 70 -9.28 -13.82 -7.82
CA LYS A 70 -10.67 -13.97 -8.27
C LYS A 70 -11.60 -14.37 -7.13
N LYS A 71 -11.17 -15.31 -6.27
CA LYS A 71 -11.96 -15.73 -5.10
C LYS A 71 -12.16 -14.58 -4.13
N ALA A 72 -11.09 -13.84 -3.82
CA ALA A 72 -11.13 -12.70 -2.93
C ALA A 72 -12.02 -11.57 -3.47
N ILE A 73 -11.92 -11.24 -4.75
CA ILE A 73 -12.84 -10.28 -5.40
C ILE A 73 -14.29 -10.72 -5.21
N LEU A 74 -14.58 -12.01 -5.46
CA LEU A 74 -15.93 -12.55 -5.35
C LEU A 74 -16.49 -12.50 -3.93
N THR A 75 -15.66 -12.74 -2.91
CA THR A 75 -16.12 -12.93 -1.52
C THR A 75 -15.94 -11.71 -0.63
N LYS A 76 -14.99 -10.82 -0.92
CA LYS A 76 -14.58 -9.71 -0.04
C LYS A 76 -14.78 -8.32 -0.63
N HIS A 77 -14.79 -8.17 -1.96
CA HIS A 77 -14.70 -6.86 -2.61
C HIS A 77 -15.82 -6.62 -3.64
N PRO A 78 -17.07 -6.43 -3.19
CA PRO A 78 -18.22 -6.29 -4.10
C PRO A 78 -18.15 -5.05 -5.00
N ALA A 79 -17.54 -3.95 -4.54
CA ALA A 79 -17.30 -2.75 -5.34
C ALA A 79 -16.40 -2.99 -6.56
N ILE A 80 -15.43 -3.92 -6.47
CA ILE A 80 -14.61 -4.32 -7.61
C ILE A 80 -15.48 -5.00 -8.66
N ILE A 81 -16.42 -5.85 -8.25
CA ILE A 81 -17.31 -6.58 -9.19
C ILE A 81 -18.21 -5.60 -9.95
N GLU A 82 -18.79 -4.60 -9.26
CA GLU A 82 -19.59 -3.55 -9.91
C GLU A 82 -18.77 -2.77 -10.93
N PHE A 83 -17.52 -2.41 -10.59
CA PHE A 83 -16.63 -1.72 -11.52
C PHE A 83 -16.26 -2.59 -12.73
N LEU A 84 -15.97 -3.88 -12.50
CA LEU A 84 -15.67 -4.82 -13.58
C LEU A 84 -16.84 -4.99 -14.53
N GLU A 85 -18.07 -5.07 -14.01
CA GLU A 85 -19.28 -5.14 -14.82
C GLU A 85 -19.46 -3.89 -15.69
N LEU A 86 -19.27 -2.71 -15.10
CA LEU A 86 -19.33 -1.45 -15.84
C LEU A 86 -18.23 -1.36 -16.90
N GLY A 87 -16.98 -1.70 -16.56
CA GLY A 87 -15.86 -1.65 -17.49
C GLY A 87 -15.99 -2.65 -18.64
N ASN A 88 -16.63 -3.80 -18.41
CA ASN A 88 -16.99 -4.74 -19.46
C ASN A 88 -18.03 -4.17 -20.43
N ASN A 89 -19.00 -3.41 -19.93
CA ASN A 89 -20.04 -2.78 -20.74
C ASN A 89 -19.50 -1.57 -21.53
N GLN A 90 -18.55 -0.84 -20.95
CA GLN A 90 -17.91 0.34 -21.54
C GLN A 90 -16.65 0.01 -22.36
N ASN A 91 -16.29 -1.27 -22.51
CA ASN A 91 -15.10 -1.74 -23.23
C ASN A 91 -13.78 -1.08 -22.75
N TRP A 92 -13.66 -0.81 -21.45
CA TRP A 92 -12.45 -0.20 -20.88
C TRP A 92 -11.26 -1.16 -20.82
N PHE A 93 -11.50 -2.47 -20.83
CA PHE A 93 -10.48 -3.48 -20.62
C PHE A 93 -9.96 -4.01 -21.95
N LYS A 94 -8.63 -3.95 -22.10
CA LYS A 94 -7.92 -4.52 -23.24
C LYS A 94 -6.53 -4.99 -22.84
N PRO A 95 -5.95 -5.97 -23.54
CA PRO A 95 -4.56 -6.36 -23.32
C PRO A 95 -3.63 -5.18 -23.60
N SER A 96 -2.57 -5.05 -22.80
CA SER A 96 -1.54 -4.03 -23.03
C SER A 96 -0.20 -4.47 -22.43
N LYS A 97 0.90 -3.90 -22.93
CA LYS A 97 2.24 -4.14 -22.38
C LYS A 97 2.31 -3.75 -20.89
N ASN A 98 1.64 -2.67 -20.50
CA ASN A 98 1.54 -2.20 -19.12
C ASN A 98 0.78 -3.20 -18.24
N MET A 99 -0.33 -3.76 -18.72
CA MET A 99 -1.07 -4.81 -18.01
C MET A 99 -0.20 -6.06 -17.84
N ILE A 100 0.48 -6.51 -18.89
CA ILE A 100 1.39 -7.67 -18.80
C ILE A 100 2.48 -7.40 -17.76
N LYS A 101 3.12 -6.22 -17.77
CA LYS A 101 4.11 -5.83 -16.76
C LYS A 101 3.51 -5.81 -15.35
N ALA A 102 2.31 -5.27 -15.16
CA ALA A 102 1.61 -5.23 -13.88
C ALA A 102 1.42 -6.60 -13.25
N ILE A 103 1.16 -7.63 -14.05
CA ILE A 103 1.04 -9.01 -13.54
C ILE A 103 2.38 -9.54 -13.00
N HIS A 104 3.49 -9.22 -13.67
CA HIS A 104 4.83 -9.61 -13.20
C HIS A 104 5.22 -8.85 -11.95
N VAL A 105 4.90 -7.55 -11.88
CA VAL A 105 5.06 -6.74 -10.67
C VAL A 105 4.22 -7.31 -9.54
N THR A 106 2.96 -7.66 -9.77
CA THR A 106 2.07 -8.31 -8.77
C THR A 106 2.72 -9.57 -8.20
N TYR A 107 3.31 -10.42 -9.04
CA TYR A 107 3.96 -11.65 -8.61
C TYR A 107 5.20 -11.40 -7.73
N ILE A 108 6.10 -10.49 -8.15
CA ILE A 108 7.29 -10.12 -7.38
C ILE A 108 6.89 -9.44 -6.06
N LEU A 109 5.94 -8.51 -6.13
CA LEU A 109 5.48 -7.72 -4.99
C LEU A 109 4.78 -8.60 -3.94
N GLU A 110 4.01 -9.60 -4.37
CA GLU A 110 3.42 -10.60 -3.46
C GLU A 110 4.51 -11.37 -2.71
N ALA A 111 5.53 -11.87 -3.42
CA ALA A 111 6.63 -12.59 -2.81
C ALA A 111 7.34 -11.72 -1.77
N LEU A 112 7.79 -10.53 -2.18
CA LEU A 112 8.49 -9.58 -1.31
C LEU A 112 7.67 -9.18 -0.09
N THR A 113 6.42 -8.78 -0.30
CA THR A 113 5.53 -8.37 0.80
C THR A 113 5.34 -9.52 1.77
N ASN A 114 5.03 -10.72 1.27
CA ASN A 114 4.80 -11.88 2.12
C ASN A 114 6.04 -12.25 2.93
N ILE A 115 7.23 -12.22 2.33
CA ILE A 115 8.47 -12.55 3.04
C ILE A 115 8.81 -11.48 4.07
N MET A 116 8.72 -10.19 3.71
CA MET A 116 8.96 -9.08 4.64
C MET A 116 7.99 -9.10 5.84
N CYS A 117 6.76 -9.61 5.67
CA CYS A 117 5.85 -9.81 6.79
C CYS A 117 6.27 -10.93 7.76
N ASN A 118 7.10 -11.88 7.31
CA ASN A 118 7.38 -13.14 8.00
C ASN A 118 8.85 -13.32 8.42
N ASP A 119 9.78 -12.60 7.79
CA ASP A 119 11.22 -12.67 8.05
C ASP A 119 11.78 -11.27 8.32
N HIS A 120 12.04 -10.99 9.60
CA HIS A 120 12.55 -9.71 10.07
C HIS A 120 13.95 -9.39 9.50
N GLU A 121 14.82 -10.39 9.36
CA GLU A 121 16.17 -10.16 8.81
C GLU A 121 16.07 -9.72 7.35
N PHE A 122 15.23 -10.39 6.56
CA PHE A 122 15.00 -9.99 5.18
C PHE A 122 14.33 -8.62 5.08
N PHE A 123 13.40 -8.30 5.98
CA PHE A 123 12.80 -6.98 6.07
C PHE A 123 13.87 -5.89 6.25
N ILE A 124 14.85 -6.11 7.15
CA ILE A 124 15.98 -5.19 7.36
C ILE A 124 16.86 -5.10 6.10
N GLU A 125 17.18 -6.22 5.46
CA GLU A 125 18.01 -6.25 4.25
C GLU A 125 17.41 -5.41 3.12
N VAL A 126 16.10 -5.57 2.85
CA VAL A 126 15.41 -4.78 1.82
C VAL A 126 15.37 -3.29 2.18
N GLN A 127 15.13 -2.94 3.44
CA GLN A 127 15.15 -1.55 3.89
C GLN A 127 16.51 -0.90 3.73
N ASN A 128 17.57 -1.56 4.19
CA ASN A 128 18.93 -1.04 4.06
C ASN A 128 19.32 -0.89 2.58
N HIS A 129 18.90 -1.84 1.74
CA HIS A 129 19.14 -1.79 0.31
C HIS A 129 18.49 -0.57 -0.34
N TYR A 130 17.18 -0.33 -0.13
CA TYR A 130 16.55 0.86 -0.69
C TYR A 130 17.07 2.16 -0.10
N LYS A 131 17.41 2.20 1.19
CA LYS A 131 18.04 3.38 1.77
C LYS A 131 19.36 3.71 1.06
N GLN A 132 20.17 2.71 0.74
CA GLN A 132 21.38 2.92 -0.05
C GLN A 132 21.05 3.46 -1.46
N LYS A 133 20.04 2.91 -2.14
CA LYS A 133 19.61 3.39 -3.47
C LYS A 133 19.02 4.80 -3.44
N GLU A 134 18.33 5.17 -2.37
CA GLU A 134 17.83 6.51 -2.13
C GLU A 134 18.98 7.49 -1.85
N ASP A 135 19.96 7.09 -1.05
CA ASP A 135 21.17 7.88 -0.78
C ASP A 135 21.98 8.15 -2.07
N GLU A 136 22.06 7.18 -2.99
CA GLU A 136 22.65 7.34 -4.33
C GLU A 136 21.93 8.44 -5.15
N LEU A 137 20.64 8.66 -4.91
CA LEU A 137 19.84 9.76 -5.50
C LEU A 137 19.88 11.06 -4.69
N GLY A 138 20.64 11.10 -3.60
CA GLY A 138 20.73 12.22 -2.68
C GLY A 138 19.50 12.39 -1.78
N LEU A 139 18.70 11.33 -1.60
CA LEU A 139 17.54 11.29 -0.72
C LEU A 139 17.92 10.72 0.67
N ASN A 140 18.62 11.52 1.47
CA ASN A 140 19.09 11.09 2.80
C ASN A 140 18.22 11.66 3.93
N THR A 141 17.47 10.82 4.64
CA THR A 141 16.57 11.25 5.72
C THR A 141 17.26 11.92 6.91
N GLN A 142 18.58 11.80 7.06
CA GLN A 142 19.37 12.54 8.08
C GLN A 142 19.52 14.03 7.72
N HIS A 143 19.28 14.42 6.47
CA HIS A 143 19.36 15.79 5.98
C HIS A 143 18.02 16.22 5.34
N PRO A 144 16.95 16.41 6.14
CA PRO A 144 15.58 16.54 5.64
C PRO A 144 15.38 17.68 4.63
N ILE A 145 16.05 18.82 4.83
CA ILE A 145 15.97 19.96 3.89
C ILE A 145 16.63 19.60 2.54
N LYS A 146 17.84 19.04 2.57
CA LYS A 146 18.57 18.64 1.36
C LYS A 146 17.79 17.57 0.59
N THR A 147 17.21 16.62 1.31
CA THR A 147 16.39 15.55 0.75
C THR A 147 15.11 16.08 0.13
N PHE A 148 14.45 17.04 0.77
CA PHE A 148 13.29 17.72 0.19
C PHE A 148 13.64 18.45 -1.12
N VAL A 149 14.75 19.20 -1.14
CA VAL A 149 15.23 19.89 -2.35
C VAL A 149 15.60 18.89 -3.46
N ASN A 150 16.25 17.79 -3.13
CA ASN A 150 16.59 16.76 -4.12
C ASN A 150 15.35 16.01 -4.63
N ALA A 151 14.38 15.74 -3.76
CA ALA A 151 13.10 15.14 -4.17
C ALA A 151 12.33 16.02 -5.15
N LEU A 152 12.37 17.35 -4.99
CA LEU A 152 11.79 18.30 -5.96
C LEU A 152 12.43 18.20 -7.35
N LYS A 153 13.69 17.78 -7.45
CA LYS A 153 14.36 17.54 -8.75
C LYS A 153 13.89 16.24 -9.41
N ILE A 154 13.40 15.27 -8.63
CA ILE A 154 12.90 13.98 -9.11
C ILE A 154 11.43 14.10 -9.55
N SER A 155 10.59 14.77 -8.75
CA SER A 155 9.21 15.06 -9.11
C SER A 155 8.81 16.46 -8.68
N PRO A 156 8.19 17.27 -9.55
CA PRO A 156 7.62 18.56 -9.13
C PRO A 156 6.31 18.39 -8.34
N HIS A 157 5.73 17.19 -8.31
CA HIS A 157 4.44 16.96 -7.65
C HIS A 157 4.63 16.72 -6.16
N PHE A 158 4.02 17.60 -5.37
CA PHE A 158 4.06 17.56 -3.91
C PHE A 158 3.72 16.20 -3.29
N PHE A 159 2.68 15.53 -3.81
CA PHE A 159 2.24 14.23 -3.30
C PHE A 159 3.34 13.17 -3.42
N ASP A 160 4.06 13.16 -4.54
CA ASP A 160 5.13 12.19 -4.79
C ASP A 160 6.31 12.36 -3.82
N ILE A 161 6.54 13.60 -3.38
CA ILE A 161 7.61 13.93 -2.45
C ILE A 161 7.20 13.56 -1.03
N VAL A 162 6.00 13.97 -0.60
CA VAL A 162 5.57 13.83 0.81
C VAL A 162 5.22 12.39 1.17
N LYS A 163 4.66 11.63 0.23
CA LYS A 163 4.17 10.28 0.52
C LYS A 163 5.24 9.31 1.03
N PRO A 164 6.46 9.25 0.46
CA PRO A 164 7.58 8.48 1.03
C PRO A 164 7.87 8.86 2.49
N PHE A 165 7.99 10.16 2.80
CA PHE A 165 8.26 10.64 4.15
C PHE A 165 7.15 10.29 5.15
N SER A 166 5.89 10.28 4.73
CA SER A 166 4.78 9.93 5.62
C SER A 166 4.67 8.42 5.90
N LEU A 167 5.36 7.57 5.14
CA LEU A 167 5.40 6.13 5.36
C LEU A 167 6.61 5.65 6.17
N GLU A 168 7.75 6.33 6.06
CA GLU A 168 8.98 5.94 6.76
C GLU A 168 8.76 5.70 8.27
N PRO A 169 7.98 6.53 9.00
CA PRO A 169 7.56 6.26 10.37
C PRO A 169 6.98 4.86 10.62
N PHE A 170 6.09 4.37 9.75
CA PHE A 170 5.49 3.05 9.89
C PHE A 170 6.51 1.94 9.71
N LEU A 171 7.41 2.11 8.76
CA LEU A 171 8.39 1.12 8.38
C LEU A 171 9.45 0.96 9.47
N VAL A 172 9.87 2.07 10.08
CA VAL A 172 10.73 2.03 11.26
C VAL A 172 9.98 1.43 12.45
N TYR A 173 8.72 1.82 12.68
CA TYR A 173 7.91 1.23 13.75
C TYR A 173 7.81 -0.30 13.60
N PHE A 174 7.55 -0.80 12.40
CA PHE A 174 7.48 -2.25 12.12
C PHE A 174 8.83 -2.94 12.25
N LYS A 175 9.91 -2.35 11.73
CA LYS A 175 11.28 -2.86 11.90
C LYS A 175 11.57 -3.11 13.38
N LEU A 176 11.40 -2.07 14.19
CA LEU A 176 11.79 -2.12 15.59
C LEU A 176 10.93 -3.10 16.38
N GLN A 177 9.62 -3.14 16.13
CA GLN A 177 8.71 -4.09 16.80
C GLN A 177 8.94 -5.54 16.37
N GLN A 178 9.22 -5.80 15.08
CA GLN A 178 9.50 -7.15 14.58
C GLN A 178 10.78 -7.74 15.19
N GLY A 179 11.78 -6.91 15.47
CA GLY A 179 13.06 -7.30 16.07
C GLY A 179 13.00 -7.59 17.57
N LEU A 180 11.87 -7.35 18.24
CA LEU A 180 11.77 -7.59 19.68
C LEU A 180 11.54 -9.06 20.00
N SER A 181 12.01 -9.46 21.18
CA SER A 181 11.65 -10.76 21.77
C SER A 181 10.23 -10.75 22.36
N LYS A 182 9.71 -9.57 22.74
CA LYS A 182 8.39 -9.36 23.38
C LYS A 182 7.59 -8.30 22.62
N SER A 183 6.26 -8.39 22.70
CA SER A 183 5.31 -7.54 21.95
C SER A 183 5.23 -6.07 22.39
N GLN A 184 5.94 -5.68 23.46
CA GLN A 184 5.96 -4.32 23.98
C GLN A 184 7.38 -3.93 24.42
N ILE A 185 7.86 -2.78 23.91
CA ILE A 185 9.07 -2.12 24.40
C ILE A 185 8.70 -1.35 25.66
N LYS A 186 9.39 -1.57 26.77
CA LYS A 186 9.20 -0.74 27.96
C LYS A 186 9.70 0.68 27.69
N LYS A 187 9.06 1.69 28.30
CA LYS A 187 9.47 3.09 28.14
C LYS A 187 10.96 3.33 28.47
N GLU A 188 11.49 2.60 29.44
CA GLU A 188 12.90 2.65 29.86
C GLU A 188 13.83 2.08 28.79
N GLU A 189 13.50 0.92 28.21
CA GLU A 189 14.24 0.31 27.11
C GLU A 189 14.28 1.25 25.90
N LEU A 190 13.14 1.88 25.57
CA LEU A 190 13.04 2.85 24.49
C LEU A 190 13.91 4.10 24.75
N LYS A 191 13.93 4.59 25.99
CA LYS A 191 14.79 5.71 26.40
C LYS A 191 16.27 5.36 26.29
N ASN A 192 16.65 4.13 26.59
CA ASN A 192 18.03 3.66 26.47
C ASN A 192 18.45 3.58 24.99
N LEU A 193 17.62 3.02 24.11
CA LEU A 193 17.88 3.01 22.66
C LEU A 193 18.13 4.42 22.10
N TYR A 194 17.35 5.41 22.55
CA TYR A 194 17.53 6.80 22.14
C TYR A 194 18.82 7.41 22.69
N LYS A 195 19.12 7.21 23.99
CA LYS A 195 20.36 7.69 24.62
C LYS A 195 21.61 7.11 23.97
N GLU A 196 21.56 5.84 23.59
CA GLU A 196 22.64 5.12 22.89
C GLU A 196 22.74 5.47 21.40
N LYS A 197 21.90 6.41 20.90
CA LYS A 197 21.83 6.81 19.49
C LYS A 197 21.53 5.65 18.52
N LYS A 198 20.92 4.56 19.03
CA LYS A 198 20.45 3.44 18.21
C LYS A 198 19.16 3.76 17.46
N ILE A 199 18.40 4.74 17.96
CA ILE A 199 17.23 5.33 17.31
C ILE A 199 17.31 6.86 17.37
N ASN A 200 16.73 7.54 16.38
CA ASN A 200 16.63 9.00 16.34
C ASN A 200 15.41 9.52 17.11
N TYR A 201 15.29 10.85 17.22
CA TYR A 201 14.21 11.50 17.98
C TYR A 201 12.81 11.16 17.44
N ILE A 202 12.64 11.10 16.12
CA ILE A 202 11.35 10.79 15.48
C ILE A 202 10.95 9.35 15.82
N GLU A 203 11.89 8.41 15.68
CA GLU A 203 11.69 6.99 15.99
C GLU A 203 11.33 6.78 17.48
N TYR A 204 12.06 7.45 18.39
CA TYR A 204 11.76 7.45 19.82
C TYR A 204 10.33 7.93 20.10
N ARG A 205 9.87 9.00 19.44
CA ARG A 205 8.50 9.51 19.63
C ARG A 205 7.45 8.56 19.09
N LEU A 206 7.64 7.98 17.90
CA LEU A 206 6.69 7.04 17.30
C LEU A 206 6.49 5.76 18.13
N LEU A 207 7.55 5.31 18.80
CA LEU A 207 7.51 4.11 19.66
C LEU A 207 7.05 4.41 21.08
N SER A 208 7.02 5.68 21.48
CA SER A 208 6.56 6.07 22.81
C SER A 208 5.05 5.81 22.95
N PRO A 209 4.54 5.29 24.07
CA PRO A 209 3.10 5.11 24.25
C PRO A 209 2.37 6.47 24.23
N ILE A 210 1.25 6.58 23.51
CA ILE A 210 0.37 7.75 23.60
C ILE A 210 -0.28 7.77 24.98
N LYS A 211 -0.19 8.90 25.68
CA LYS A 211 -0.86 9.12 26.98
C LYS A 211 -2.26 9.71 26.89
N LYS A 212 -2.67 10.24 25.72
CA LYS A 212 -3.88 11.06 25.56
C LYS A 212 -4.94 10.36 24.71
N ASN A 213 -6.13 10.17 25.28
CA ASN A 213 -7.36 9.71 24.61
C ASN A 213 -7.39 8.27 24.04
N HIS A 214 -6.48 7.37 24.47
CA HIS A 214 -6.45 5.95 24.08
C HIS A 214 -6.32 5.63 22.58
N ILE A 215 -6.19 6.63 21.69
CA ILE A 215 -5.90 6.42 20.27
C ILE A 215 -4.44 5.95 20.15
N GLN A 216 -4.19 4.96 19.30
CA GLN A 216 -2.84 4.46 19.03
C GLN A 216 -2.18 5.18 17.84
N HIS A 217 -0.85 5.37 17.88
CA HIS A 217 -0.09 6.15 16.88
C HIS A 217 -0.39 5.70 15.45
N ILE A 218 -0.49 4.40 15.25
CA ILE A 218 -0.71 3.79 13.96
C ILE A 218 -2.06 4.20 13.34
N ASN A 219 -3.13 4.35 14.12
CA ASN A 219 -4.44 4.77 13.62
C ASN A 219 -4.40 6.21 13.10
N GLU A 220 -3.74 7.11 13.82
CA GLU A 220 -3.54 8.50 13.35
C GLU A 220 -2.68 8.55 12.09
N LEU A 221 -1.59 7.77 12.03
CA LEU A 221 -0.77 7.68 10.84
C LEU A 221 -1.57 7.15 9.63
N VAL A 222 -2.49 6.18 9.82
CA VAL A 222 -3.37 5.70 8.75
C VAL A 222 -4.28 6.82 8.27
N ARG A 223 -4.92 7.55 9.20
CA ARG A 223 -5.82 8.66 8.90
C ARG A 223 -5.12 9.78 8.14
N ILE A 224 -3.89 10.13 8.52
CA ILE A 224 -3.05 11.08 7.78
C ILE A 224 -2.83 10.61 6.36
N ASN A 225 -2.42 9.34 6.19
CA ASN A 225 -2.11 8.77 4.89
C ASN A 225 -3.33 8.77 3.96
N ILE A 226 -4.53 8.54 4.50
CA ILE A 226 -5.81 8.61 3.78
C ILE A 226 -6.14 10.06 3.42
N TYR A 227 -6.10 10.97 4.41
CA TYR A 227 -6.42 12.38 4.17
C TYR A 227 -5.50 13.02 3.14
N GLU A 228 -4.19 12.81 3.19
CA GLU A 228 -3.22 13.30 2.20
C GLU A 228 -3.63 12.97 0.76
N ALA A 229 -4.06 11.73 0.53
CA ALA A 229 -4.55 11.29 -0.77
C ALA A 229 -5.92 11.90 -1.08
N GLY A 230 -6.88 11.88 -0.14
CA GLY A 230 -8.21 12.45 -0.32
C GLY A 230 -8.21 13.95 -0.65
N ILE A 231 -7.26 14.72 -0.10
CA ILE A 231 -7.11 16.12 -0.50
C ILE A 231 -6.55 16.26 -1.92
N THR A 232 -5.58 15.42 -2.29
CA THR A 232 -5.08 15.39 -3.66
C THR A 232 -6.23 15.14 -4.65
N GLU A 233 -7.14 14.22 -4.32
CA GLU A 233 -8.35 13.96 -5.10
C GLU A 233 -9.27 15.16 -5.19
N TYR A 234 -9.55 15.80 -4.05
CA TYR A 234 -10.40 16.99 -4.00
C TYR A 234 -9.85 18.12 -4.88
N LYS A 235 -8.53 18.38 -4.81
CA LYS A 235 -7.85 19.38 -5.64
C LYS A 235 -7.90 19.06 -7.13
N ASN A 236 -7.83 17.78 -7.48
CA ASN A 236 -7.89 17.30 -8.85
C ASN A 236 -9.33 17.10 -9.38
N GLY A 237 -10.35 17.49 -8.61
CA GLY A 237 -11.76 17.42 -9.02
C GLY A 237 -12.48 16.11 -8.69
N PHE A 238 -11.81 15.13 -8.09
CA PHE A 238 -12.38 13.83 -7.71
C PHE A 238 -13.09 13.89 -6.34
N LYS A 239 -14.07 14.80 -6.20
CA LYS A 239 -14.73 15.11 -4.93
C LYS A 239 -15.44 13.91 -4.27
N SER A 240 -16.09 13.05 -5.06
CA SER A 240 -16.81 11.88 -4.54
C SER A 240 -15.86 10.85 -3.90
N ASN A 241 -14.67 10.63 -4.47
CA ASN A 241 -13.69 9.72 -3.86
C ASN A 241 -13.01 10.35 -2.64
N ALA A 242 -12.79 11.66 -2.69
CA ALA A 242 -12.31 12.42 -1.53
C ALA A 242 -13.28 12.29 -0.34
N LEU A 243 -14.60 12.34 -0.58
CA LEU A 243 -15.60 12.10 0.46
C LEU A 243 -15.44 10.71 1.11
N CYS A 244 -15.18 9.67 0.31
CA CYS A 244 -14.91 8.33 0.82
C CYS A 244 -13.67 8.29 1.73
N ALA A 245 -12.61 9.04 1.37
CA ALA A 245 -11.43 9.21 2.22
C ALA A 245 -11.80 9.78 3.60
N HIS A 246 -12.66 10.81 3.62
CA HIS A 246 -13.14 11.39 4.87
C HIS A 246 -13.95 10.38 5.71
N THR A 247 -14.86 9.63 5.09
CA THR A 247 -15.63 8.59 5.79
C THR A 247 -14.70 7.54 6.41
N LEU A 248 -13.71 7.04 5.68
CA LEU A 248 -12.72 6.08 6.20
C LEU A 248 -11.98 6.63 7.41
N CYS A 249 -11.62 7.92 7.39
CA CYS A 249 -10.92 8.61 8.47
C CYS A 249 -11.77 8.87 9.70
N GLU A 250 -13.04 9.23 9.54
CA GLU A 250 -13.94 9.45 10.67
C GLU A 250 -14.37 8.13 11.30
N ASP A 251 -14.56 7.07 10.51
CA ASP A 251 -14.79 5.73 11.06
C ASP A 251 -13.61 5.26 11.90
N LEU A 252 -12.36 5.40 11.41
CA LEU A 252 -11.15 5.10 12.20
C LEU A 252 -11.02 5.91 13.50
N LYS A 253 -11.62 7.10 13.55
CA LYS A 253 -11.59 7.96 14.74
C LYS A 253 -12.63 7.52 15.77
N ILE A 254 -13.83 7.16 15.31
CA ILE A 254 -14.94 6.73 16.17
C ILE A 254 -14.71 5.28 16.64
N ASN A 255 -14.41 4.39 15.69
CA ASN A 255 -14.22 2.96 15.86
C ASN A 255 -12.73 2.61 15.77
N HIS A 256 -11.90 3.24 16.62
CA HIS A 256 -10.45 3.07 16.55
C HIS A 256 -10.04 1.64 16.92
N PRO A 257 -9.36 0.89 16.02
CA PRO A 257 -8.97 -0.48 16.31
C PRO A 257 -7.80 -0.51 17.31
N ASN A 258 -7.76 -1.57 18.12
CA ASN A 258 -6.58 -1.87 18.92
C ASN A 258 -5.51 -2.55 18.06
N THR A 259 -4.29 -2.04 18.14
CA THR A 259 -3.08 -2.66 17.58
C THR A 259 -2.35 -3.41 18.66
N THR A 260 -2.06 -4.66 18.34
CA THR A 260 -1.17 -5.53 19.12
C THR A 260 -0.13 -6.13 18.20
N PHE A 261 0.99 -6.60 18.74
CA PHE A 261 1.98 -7.36 17.99
C PHE A 261 1.91 -8.82 18.43
N LYS A 262 1.71 -9.72 17.47
CA LYS A 262 1.62 -11.16 17.72
C LYS A 262 2.61 -11.89 16.85
N ARG A 263 3.26 -12.93 17.40
CA ARG A 263 4.13 -13.81 16.62
C ARG A 263 3.24 -14.69 15.74
N LYS A 264 3.27 -14.48 14.43
CA LYS A 264 2.39 -15.18 13.48
C LYS A 264 3.03 -15.31 12.11
N ILE A 265 2.45 -16.19 11.29
CA ILE A 265 2.77 -16.29 9.87
C ILE A 265 1.67 -15.56 9.09
N VAL A 266 2.04 -14.47 8.43
CA VAL A 266 1.19 -13.66 7.57
C VAL A 266 1.08 -14.31 6.20
N THR A 267 -0.11 -14.76 5.84
CA THR A 267 -0.42 -15.38 4.54
C THR A 267 -1.84 -14.98 4.14
N PRO A 268 -2.18 -15.05 2.83
CA PRO A 268 -3.57 -14.95 2.40
C PRO A 268 -4.45 -16.00 3.09
N GLU A 269 -5.75 -15.75 3.21
CA GLU A 269 -6.68 -16.74 3.75
C GLU A 269 -6.73 -18.00 2.87
N ASN A 270 -6.74 -17.82 1.55
CA ASN A 270 -6.75 -18.91 0.59
C ASN A 270 -5.32 -19.24 0.17
N LYS A 271 -4.63 -20.04 1.00
CA LYS A 271 -3.24 -20.41 0.75
C LYS A 271 -3.11 -21.39 -0.42
N THR A 272 -1.99 -21.27 -1.14
CA THR A 272 -1.56 -22.22 -2.17
C THR A 272 -0.14 -22.72 -1.87
N ALA A 273 0.37 -23.66 -2.68
CA ALA A 273 1.72 -24.18 -2.54
C ALA A 273 2.82 -23.10 -2.57
N PHE A 274 2.55 -21.94 -3.19
CA PHE A 274 3.46 -20.79 -3.24
C PHE A 274 3.93 -20.34 -1.84
N TYR A 275 3.07 -20.48 -0.82
CA TYR A 275 3.36 -20.00 0.54
C TYR A 275 4.03 -21.02 1.46
N LYS A 276 4.23 -22.26 0.99
CA LYS A 276 4.81 -23.34 1.82
C LYS A 276 6.28 -23.08 2.19
N PHE A 277 6.97 -22.22 1.44
CA PHE A 277 8.38 -21.90 1.66
C PHE A 277 8.62 -20.82 2.73
N TYR A 278 7.57 -20.17 3.23
CA TYR A 278 7.66 -19.06 4.19
C TYR A 278 7.21 -19.53 5.59
N SER A 279 8.14 -20.12 6.35
CA SER A 279 7.84 -20.79 7.63
C SER A 279 8.27 -20.03 8.88
N LYS A 280 8.88 -18.85 8.75
CA LYS A 280 9.29 -18.04 9.90
C LYS A 280 8.11 -17.20 10.38
N SER A 281 7.88 -17.22 11.70
CA SER A 281 6.93 -16.32 12.34
C SER A 281 7.68 -15.14 12.96
N SER A 282 7.25 -13.93 12.65
CA SER A 282 7.77 -12.68 13.24
C SER A 282 6.67 -12.00 14.06
N LEU A 283 7.06 -11.05 14.92
CA LEU A 283 6.11 -10.19 15.61
C LEU A 283 5.48 -9.23 14.60
N PHE A 284 4.26 -9.50 14.16
CA PHE A 284 3.59 -8.68 13.15
C PHE A 284 2.40 -7.91 13.74
N PRO A 285 2.13 -6.67 13.30
CA PRO A 285 0.96 -5.92 13.76
C PRO A 285 -0.34 -6.69 13.50
N THR A 286 -1.25 -6.58 14.44
CA THR A 286 -2.58 -7.17 14.45
C THR A 286 -3.54 -6.02 14.69
N ILE A 287 -4.19 -5.58 13.61
CA ILE A 287 -5.11 -4.43 13.60
C ILE A 287 -6.39 -4.88 12.93
N GLU A 288 -7.41 -5.14 13.72
CA GLU A 288 -8.68 -5.70 13.23
C GLU A 288 -9.59 -4.58 12.70
N MET A 289 -9.91 -4.65 11.42
CA MET A 289 -10.82 -3.75 10.72
C MET A 289 -12.04 -4.51 10.21
N SER A 290 -13.18 -3.85 10.03
CA SER A 290 -14.32 -4.50 9.36
C SER A 290 -13.96 -4.84 7.91
N GLN A 291 -14.64 -5.86 7.35
CA GLN A 291 -14.45 -6.25 5.95
C GLN A 291 -14.97 -5.15 5.01
N GLU A 292 -16.01 -4.43 5.42
CA GLU A 292 -16.58 -3.27 4.74
C GLU A 292 -15.54 -2.15 4.64
N TRP A 293 -14.88 -1.80 5.75
CA TRP A 293 -13.82 -0.79 5.77
C TRP A 293 -12.64 -1.21 4.90
N THR A 294 -12.20 -2.46 5.04
CA THR A 294 -11.08 -3.01 4.26
C THR A 294 -11.37 -3.00 2.75
N SER A 295 -12.60 -3.38 2.36
CA SER A 295 -13.05 -3.33 0.98
C SER A 295 -13.09 -1.90 0.47
N LEU A 296 -13.73 -0.97 1.20
CA LEU A 296 -13.83 0.43 0.79
C LEU A 296 -12.46 1.09 0.70
N TYR A 297 -11.57 0.88 1.68
CA TYR A 297 -10.20 1.41 1.63
C TYR A 297 -9.45 0.90 0.40
N THR A 298 -9.60 -0.39 0.06
CA THR A 298 -8.99 -0.99 -1.12
C THR A 298 -9.49 -0.33 -2.40
N THR A 299 -10.82 -0.20 -2.57
CA THR A 299 -11.42 0.35 -3.79
C THR A 299 -11.35 1.87 -3.89
N TRP A 300 -11.37 2.58 -2.76
CA TRP A 300 -11.02 4.00 -2.68
C TRP A 300 -9.60 4.22 -3.21
N ASN A 301 -8.64 3.38 -2.80
CA ASN A 301 -7.27 3.51 -3.28
C ASN A 301 -7.12 3.13 -4.76
N MET A 302 -7.94 2.21 -5.28
CA MET A 302 -7.98 1.91 -6.73
C MET A 302 -8.43 3.13 -7.52
N ALA A 303 -9.51 3.78 -7.09
CA ALA A 303 -9.99 5.02 -7.69
C ALA A 303 -8.96 6.16 -7.60
N PHE A 304 -8.26 6.30 -6.45
CA PHE A 304 -7.18 7.27 -6.28
C PHE A 304 -6.05 7.04 -7.28
N VAL A 305 -5.51 5.82 -7.31
CA VAL A 305 -4.39 5.44 -8.19
C VAL A 305 -4.80 5.66 -9.64
N LEU A 306 -6.01 5.26 -10.00
CA LEU A 306 -6.53 5.45 -11.34
C LEU A 306 -6.80 6.92 -11.66
N GLY A 307 -7.27 7.77 -10.76
CA GLY A 307 -7.53 9.18 -11.07
C GLY A 307 -6.27 10.03 -11.14
N ASN A 308 -5.28 9.73 -10.29
CA ASN A 308 -4.21 10.69 -9.96
C ASN A 308 -2.82 10.25 -10.43
N LEU A 309 -2.60 8.97 -10.77
CA LEU A 309 -1.26 8.44 -11.06
C LEU A 309 -1.19 7.82 -12.45
N ASN A 310 -0.02 7.92 -13.12
CA ASN A 310 0.18 7.37 -14.46
C ASN A 310 0.92 6.01 -14.45
N ASP A 311 1.69 5.73 -13.40
CA ASP A 311 2.47 4.49 -13.19
C ASP A 311 1.61 3.28 -12.79
N LEU A 312 0.48 3.05 -13.48
CA LEU A 312 -0.48 2.03 -13.07
C LEU A 312 0.12 0.61 -13.09
N ASP A 313 1.07 0.35 -13.98
CA ASP A 313 1.77 -0.94 -14.08
C ASP A 313 2.63 -1.28 -12.86
N ILE A 314 3.03 -0.29 -12.07
CA ILE A 314 3.78 -0.49 -10.82
C ILE A 314 2.90 -0.28 -9.59
N ILE A 315 2.05 0.74 -9.60
CA ILE A 315 1.34 1.19 -8.39
C ILE A 315 0.03 0.42 -8.17
N LEU A 316 -0.69 0.03 -9.22
CA LEU A 316 -1.93 -0.73 -9.08
C LEU A 316 -1.71 -2.15 -8.49
N PRO A 317 -0.65 -2.90 -8.87
CA PRO A 317 -0.33 -4.22 -8.31
C PRO A 317 -0.45 -4.36 -6.79
N LYS A 318 -0.02 -3.38 -6.00
CA LYS A 318 -0.08 -3.43 -4.52
C LYS A 318 -1.48 -3.64 -3.94
N LEU A 319 -2.52 -3.36 -4.73
CA LEU A 319 -3.91 -3.51 -4.31
C LEU A 319 -4.48 -4.89 -4.64
N PHE A 320 -3.80 -5.65 -5.52
CA PHE A 320 -4.25 -6.95 -6.02
C PHE A 320 -3.37 -8.12 -5.56
N ILE A 321 -2.23 -7.88 -4.92
CA ILE A 321 -1.43 -8.98 -4.40
C ILE A 321 -2.26 -9.81 -3.38
N PRO A 322 -2.21 -11.15 -3.41
CA PRO A 322 -2.97 -12.02 -2.50
C PRO A 322 -2.87 -11.67 -1.02
N SER A 323 -1.69 -11.27 -0.54
CA SER A 323 -1.46 -10.90 0.87
C SER A 323 -2.19 -9.61 1.28
N ILE A 324 -2.85 -8.92 0.34
CA ILE A 324 -3.69 -7.74 0.56
C ILE A 324 -5.15 -8.04 0.22
N ILE A 325 -5.43 -8.44 -1.02
CA ILE A 325 -6.82 -8.59 -1.48
C ILE A 325 -7.53 -9.73 -0.76
N ASP A 326 -6.80 -10.76 -0.32
CA ASP A 326 -7.32 -11.90 0.42
C ASP A 326 -6.79 -11.98 1.86
N ALA A 327 -6.27 -10.88 2.38
CA ALA A 327 -5.75 -10.82 3.74
C ALA A 327 -6.83 -11.16 4.76
N LYS A 328 -6.43 -11.79 5.87
CA LYS A 328 -7.19 -11.71 7.12
C LYS A 328 -7.27 -10.25 7.54
N SER A 329 -8.42 -9.83 8.05
CA SER A 329 -8.64 -8.46 8.52
C SER A 329 -7.48 -7.95 9.38
N GLU A 330 -7.11 -8.71 10.41
CA GLU A 330 -6.04 -8.37 11.35
C GLU A 330 -4.64 -8.17 10.73
N ASN A 331 -4.40 -8.70 9.53
CA ASN A 331 -3.12 -8.62 8.81
C ASN A 331 -3.10 -7.52 7.74
N PHE A 332 -4.29 -7.07 7.31
CA PHE A 332 -4.46 -6.25 6.12
C PHE A 332 -3.62 -4.98 6.16
N LEU A 333 -3.78 -4.15 7.19
CA LEU A 333 -3.09 -2.86 7.30
C LEU A 333 -1.56 -3.02 7.34
N GLY A 334 -1.05 -3.98 8.11
CA GLY A 334 0.38 -4.25 8.20
C GLY A 334 0.99 -4.61 6.85
N ALA A 335 0.40 -5.59 6.16
CA ALA A 335 0.87 -6.00 4.84
C ALA A 335 0.73 -4.86 3.82
N ARG A 336 -0.35 -4.05 3.94
CA ARG A 336 -0.65 -2.94 3.05
C ARG A 336 0.41 -1.84 3.12
N PHE A 337 0.95 -1.54 4.30
CA PHE A 337 2.04 -0.56 4.47
C PHE A 337 3.33 -1.03 3.82
N ILE A 338 3.71 -2.29 4.02
CA ILE A 338 4.90 -2.87 3.38
C ILE A 338 4.77 -2.81 1.85
N SER A 339 3.64 -3.29 1.33
CA SER A 339 3.38 -3.27 -0.11
C SER A 339 3.36 -1.85 -0.68
N LEU A 340 2.81 -0.87 0.06
CA LEU A 340 2.81 0.53 -0.34
C LEU A 340 4.23 1.09 -0.41
N TRP A 341 5.02 0.90 0.64
CA TRP A 341 6.38 1.42 0.73
C TRP A 341 7.27 0.85 -0.38
N LEU A 342 7.17 -0.45 -0.66
CA LEU A 342 7.82 -1.08 -1.82
C LEU A 342 7.45 -0.32 -3.11
N THR A 343 6.16 -0.20 -3.42
CA THR A 343 5.74 0.46 -4.68
C THR A 343 6.09 1.93 -4.80
N ILE A 344 6.18 2.66 -3.68
CA ILE A 344 6.56 4.08 -3.70
C ILE A 344 8.04 4.24 -4.02
N ASN A 345 8.91 3.42 -3.43
CA ASN A 345 10.32 3.35 -3.81
C ASN A 345 10.45 3.09 -5.33
N TYR A 346 9.64 2.19 -5.87
CA TYR A 346 9.69 1.85 -7.30
C TYR A 346 9.29 3.05 -8.17
N ALA A 347 8.27 3.78 -7.74
CA ALA A 347 7.83 4.99 -8.43
C ALA A 347 8.89 6.11 -8.36
N ILE A 348 9.60 6.25 -7.24
CA ILE A 348 10.71 7.21 -7.10
C ILE A 348 11.84 6.86 -8.07
N PHE A 349 12.31 5.61 -8.09
CA PHE A 349 13.41 5.19 -8.97
C PHE A 349 13.04 5.33 -10.46
N ARG A 350 11.79 5.02 -10.80
CA ARG A 350 11.30 5.23 -12.16
C ARG A 350 11.33 6.71 -12.56
N LYS A 351 10.92 7.61 -11.66
CA LYS A 351 10.93 9.06 -11.89
C LYS A 351 12.34 9.62 -11.97
N SER A 352 13.27 9.12 -11.14
CA SER A 352 14.69 9.51 -11.26
C SER A 352 15.27 9.10 -12.60
N ASP A 353 14.84 7.96 -13.13
CA ASP A 353 15.23 7.46 -14.45
C ASP A 353 14.51 8.17 -15.61
N LYS A 354 13.62 9.13 -15.31
CA LYS A 354 12.82 9.89 -16.29
C LYS A 354 12.04 9.00 -17.27
N ILE A 355 11.61 7.83 -16.81
CA ILE A 355 10.82 6.90 -17.63
C ILE A 355 9.41 7.48 -17.79
N GLU A 356 9.05 7.79 -19.02
CA GLU A 356 7.71 8.30 -19.34
C GLU A 356 6.64 7.24 -19.11
N VAL A 357 5.52 7.67 -18.54
CA VAL A 357 4.37 6.80 -18.25
C VAL A 357 3.05 7.46 -18.60
N CYS A 358 2.17 6.66 -19.19
CA CYS A 358 0.82 7.06 -19.52
C CYS A 358 -0.18 6.06 -18.95
N GLY A 359 -1.21 6.58 -18.29
CA GLY A 359 -2.39 5.81 -17.92
C GLY A 359 -3.26 5.46 -19.14
N PRO A 360 -4.36 4.73 -18.94
CA PRO A 360 -5.34 4.45 -19.99
C PRO A 360 -5.98 5.75 -20.46
N LYS A 361 -6.45 5.79 -21.72
CA LYS A 361 -7.11 6.98 -22.29
C LYS A 361 -8.33 7.43 -21.46
N ASN A 362 -9.10 6.48 -20.94
CA ASN A 362 -10.34 6.74 -20.22
C ASN A 362 -10.12 6.87 -18.70
N LYS A 363 -8.88 7.15 -18.26
CA LYS A 363 -8.48 7.19 -16.86
C LYS A 363 -9.42 8.00 -15.96
N THR A 364 -9.78 9.22 -16.37
CA THR A 364 -10.66 10.12 -15.61
C THR A 364 -12.08 9.57 -15.50
N GLU A 365 -12.63 9.07 -16.61
CA GLU A 365 -13.97 8.46 -16.66
C GLU A 365 -14.04 7.24 -15.73
N MET A 366 -13.05 6.35 -15.82
CA MET A 366 -12.94 5.17 -14.97
C MET A 366 -12.82 5.56 -13.50
N ALA A 367 -12.01 6.56 -13.16
CA ALA A 367 -11.84 7.02 -11.78
C ALA A 367 -13.15 7.61 -11.21
N ASN A 368 -13.89 8.40 -12.00
CA ASN A 368 -15.19 8.94 -11.59
C ASN A 368 -16.24 7.84 -11.38
N ALA A 369 -16.29 6.86 -12.29
CA ALA A 369 -17.17 5.72 -12.14
C ALA A 369 -16.87 4.91 -10.88
N TRP A 370 -15.58 4.67 -10.62
CA TRP A 370 -15.14 3.99 -9.40
C TRP A 370 -15.48 4.80 -8.14
N ALA A 371 -15.30 6.13 -8.17
CA ALA A 371 -15.66 7.02 -7.07
C ALA A 371 -17.16 6.98 -6.74
N ASN A 372 -18.02 6.92 -7.76
CA ASN A 372 -19.47 6.80 -7.58
C ASN A 372 -19.86 5.46 -6.94
N ILE A 373 -19.21 4.36 -7.36
CA ILE A 373 -19.37 3.07 -6.70
C ILE A 373 -18.92 3.16 -5.25
N ASN A 374 -17.72 3.71 -4.97
CA ASN A 374 -17.21 3.86 -3.61
C ASN A 374 -18.14 4.68 -2.72
N LYS A 375 -18.77 5.74 -3.25
CA LYS A 375 -19.73 6.57 -2.52
C LYS A 375 -20.89 5.74 -1.95
N LYS A 376 -21.46 4.83 -2.74
CA LYS A 376 -22.50 3.88 -2.28
C LYS A 376 -22.02 3.04 -1.09
N TYR A 377 -20.79 2.55 -1.12
CA TYR A 377 -20.22 1.75 -0.03
C TYR A 377 -19.83 2.59 1.19
N SER A 378 -19.41 3.85 1.01
CA SER A 378 -19.12 4.77 2.11
C SER A 378 -20.35 5.07 2.97
N LEU A 379 -21.54 5.12 2.37
CA LEU A 379 -22.79 5.33 3.10
C LEU A 379 -23.08 4.19 4.08
N GLY A 380 -22.67 2.96 3.76
CA GLY A 380 -22.83 1.81 4.66
C GLY A 380 -21.90 1.80 5.87
N ILE A 381 -20.80 2.57 5.81
CA ILE A 381 -19.84 2.72 6.93
C ILE A 381 -20.17 3.97 7.75
N SER A 382 -20.64 5.03 7.10
CA SER A 382 -20.94 6.29 7.79
C SER A 382 -22.18 6.18 8.67
N GLN A 383 -22.09 6.69 9.90
CA GLN A 383 -23.26 6.87 10.78
C GLN A 383 -24.12 8.09 10.39
N LYS A 384 -23.64 8.94 9.48
CA LYS A 384 -24.34 10.14 9.00
C LYS A 384 -24.18 10.30 7.50
N GLU A 385 -25.25 10.63 6.82
CA GLU A 385 -25.17 10.97 5.40
C GLU A 385 -24.37 12.27 5.22
N MET A 386 -23.40 12.25 4.30
CA MET A 386 -22.56 13.41 4.00
C MET A 386 -22.64 13.75 2.51
N HIS A 387 -22.89 15.03 2.22
CA HIS A 387 -22.92 15.54 0.87
C HIS A 387 -21.58 16.20 0.49
N GLU A 388 -21.25 16.18 -0.80
CA GLU A 388 -20.01 16.74 -1.33
C GLU A 388 -19.87 18.25 -1.07
N ASP A 389 -20.99 18.96 -0.98
CA ASP A 389 -21.05 20.40 -0.68
C ASP A 389 -21.13 20.71 0.82
N SER A 390 -20.98 19.71 1.68
CA SER A 390 -21.06 19.90 3.13
C SER A 390 -20.02 20.93 3.59
N LYS A 391 -20.48 21.99 4.26
CA LYS A 391 -19.61 23.01 4.88
C LYS A 391 -18.59 22.37 5.84
N ILE A 392 -18.94 21.24 6.44
CA ILE A 392 -18.07 20.46 7.33
C ILE A 392 -16.90 19.87 6.54
N LEU A 393 -17.17 19.28 5.38
CA LEU A 393 -16.16 18.71 4.49
C LEU A 393 -15.19 19.80 4.03
N ASN A 394 -15.70 20.93 3.55
CA ASN A 394 -14.90 22.09 3.14
C ASN A 394 -14.07 22.66 4.31
N LYS A 395 -14.66 22.73 5.53
CA LYS A 395 -13.96 23.19 6.73
C LYS A 395 -12.85 22.23 7.17
N TYR A 396 -13.10 20.91 7.20
CA TYR A 396 -12.07 19.93 7.53
C TYR A 396 -10.96 19.93 6.48
N TYR A 397 -11.31 19.97 5.20
CA TYR A 397 -10.33 20.12 4.13
C TYR A 397 -9.48 21.37 4.31
N LYS A 398 -10.09 22.55 4.46
CA LYS A 398 -9.37 23.80 4.70
C LYS A 398 -8.52 23.77 5.97
N ARG A 399 -8.99 23.16 7.06
CA ARG A 399 -8.24 23.03 8.33
C ARG A 399 -7.03 22.10 8.22
N PHE A 400 -7.18 20.97 7.52
CA PHE A 400 -6.06 20.06 7.27
C PHE A 400 -5.09 20.59 6.19
N PHE A 401 -5.50 21.57 5.38
CA PHE A 401 -4.69 22.06 4.24
C PHE A 401 -4.27 23.51 4.24
N SER A 402 -4.65 24.33 5.23
CA SER A 402 -3.98 25.63 5.37
C SER A 402 -2.47 25.43 5.46
N HIS A 403 -2.01 24.32 6.05
CA HIS A 403 -0.58 24.00 6.17
C HIS A 403 -0.28 22.49 6.29
N PRO A 404 -0.19 21.71 5.19
CA PRO A 404 0.07 20.25 5.24
C PRO A 404 1.38 19.88 5.95
N PHE A 405 2.46 20.66 5.76
CA PHE A 405 3.69 20.51 6.54
C PHE A 405 3.48 20.77 8.02
N LEU A 406 2.81 21.87 8.39
CA LEU A 406 2.52 22.14 9.80
C LEU A 406 1.57 21.10 10.38
N ASN A 407 0.75 20.39 9.61
CA ASN A 407 -0.07 19.31 10.16
C ASN A 407 0.74 18.03 10.37
N LEU A 408 1.64 17.66 9.46
CA LEU A 408 2.64 16.60 9.69
C LEU A 408 3.54 16.93 10.89
N PHE A 409 4.08 18.15 10.96
CA PHE A 409 4.87 18.64 12.09
C PHE A 409 4.04 18.83 13.36
N LYS A 410 2.79 19.27 13.28
CA LYS A 410 1.86 19.30 14.41
C LYS A 410 1.49 17.91 14.84
N LEU A 411 1.53 16.88 14.01
CA LEU A 411 1.33 15.51 14.48
C LEU A 411 2.56 15.08 15.26
N VAL A 412 3.76 15.31 14.72
CA VAL A 412 5.03 15.11 15.45
C VAL A 412 5.12 15.92 16.75
N ARG A 413 4.53 17.13 16.80
CA ARG A 413 4.55 18.08 17.93
C ARG A 413 3.36 17.94 18.89
N ASN A 414 2.16 17.61 18.41
CA ASN A 414 0.94 17.39 19.21
C ASN A 414 0.88 15.97 19.79
N PHE A 415 1.95 15.17 19.63
CA PHE A 415 2.21 14.02 20.49
C PHE A 415 2.57 14.42 21.95
N ASP A 416 2.41 15.69 22.33
CA ASP A 416 2.60 16.27 23.67
C ASP A 416 1.34 16.23 24.57
#